data_AF-A0A520EL70-F1
#
_entry.id   AF-A0A520EL70-F1
#
_cell.length_a   1.000
_cell.length_b   1.000
_cell.length_c   1.000
_cell.angle_alpha   90.00
_cell.angle_beta   90.00
_cell.angle_gamma   90.00
#
_symmetry.space_group_name_H-M   'P 1'
#
loop_
_entity.id
_entity.type
_entity.pdbx_description
1 polymer ?
#
loop_
_entity_poly.entity_id
_entity_poly.type
_entity_poly.pdbx_seq_one_letter_code
_entity_poly.pdbx_strand_id
1 'polypeptide(L)' 'MIRPAISTDLPALQDIEIAAGAPFRDIGMDAVADDPPFTLDELTEYLQLEC' A
#
# COMPACT_ATOMS: atom_id res chain seq x y z
N MET A 1 -8.92 8.48 13.99
CA MET A 1 -9.76 7.30 14.28
C MET A 1 -9.40 6.25 13.26
N ILE A 2 -9.05 5.04 13.70
CA ILE A 2 -8.74 3.91 12.81
C ILE A 2 -10.04 3.14 12.58
N ARG A 3 -10.31 2.72 11.34
CA ARG A 3 -11.50 1.96 10.92
C ARG A 3 -11.11 0.89 9.89
N PRO A 4 -11.94 -0.14 9.65
CA PRO A 4 -11.76 -1.04 8.52
C PRO A 4 -11.70 -0.26 7.20
N ALA A 5 -10.87 -0.75 6.28
CA ALA A 5 -10.75 -0.19 4.95
C ALA A 5 -12.01 -0.52 4.12
N ILE A 6 -12.35 0.37 3.20
CA ILE A 6 -13.37 0.15 2.16
C ILE A 6 -12.73 0.25 0.78
N SER A 7 -13.44 -0.22 -0.25
CA SER A 7 -12.91 -0.26 -1.63
C SER A 7 -12.39 1.09 -2.14
N THR A 8 -13.02 2.19 -1.74
CA THR A 8 -12.60 3.53 -2.14
C THR A 8 -11.32 4.02 -1.46
N ASP A 9 -10.85 3.33 -0.41
CA ASP A 9 -9.59 3.66 0.27
C ASP A 9 -8.37 3.09 -0.46
N LEU A 10 -8.55 2.04 -1.29
CA LEU A 10 -7.43 1.28 -1.87
C LEU A 10 -6.42 2.15 -2.65
N PRO A 11 -6.83 3.12 -3.50
CA PRO A 11 -5.88 4.00 -4.17
C PRO A 11 -5.06 4.85 -3.17
N ALA A 12 -5.70 5.33 -2.10
CA ALA A 12 -5.02 6.11 -1.08
C ALA A 12 -4.05 5.25 -0.25
N LEU A 13 -4.32 3.95 -0.07
CA LEU A 13 -3.39 3.03 0.58
C LEU A 13 -2.11 2.86 -0.25
N GLN A 14 -2.21 2.75 -1.58
CA GLN A 14 -1.04 2.70 -2.47
C GLN A 14 -0.22 3.99 -2.39
N ASP A 15 -0.87 5.16 -2.38
CA ASP A 15 -0.18 6.44 -2.23
C ASP A 15 0.58 6.52 -0.90
N ILE A 16 -0.02 6.03 0.18
CA ILE A 16 0.62 5.95 1.51
C ILE A 16 1.82 5.02 1.48
N GLU A 17 1.70 3.83 0.87
CA GLU A 17 2.77 2.85 0.76
C GLU A 17 3.98 3.42 0.00
N ILE A 18 3.76 4.06 -1.16
CA ILE A 18 4.80 4.70 -1.95
C ILE A 18 5.49 5.82 -1.15
N ALA A 19 4.70 6.66 -0.47
CA ALA A 19 5.24 7.74 0.35
C ALA A 19 6.03 7.21 1.56
N ALA A 20 5.59 6.11 2.17
CA ALA A 20 6.28 5.45 3.26
C ALA A 20 7.56 4.73 2.80
N GLY A 21 7.59 4.25 1.55
CA GLY A 21 8.74 3.62 0.90
C GLY A 21 9.85 4.61 0.52
N ALA A 22 9.49 5.83 0.12
CA ALA A 22 10.46 6.79 -0.43
C ALA A 22 11.70 7.08 0.45
N PRO A 23 11.60 7.21 1.79
CA PRO A 23 12.76 7.45 2.66
C PRO A 23 13.81 6.33 2.67
N PHE A 24 13.47 5.10 2.25
CA PHE A 24 14.43 4.00 2.20
C PHE A 24 15.58 4.26 1.21
N ARG A 25 15.38 5.10 0.17
CA ARG A 25 16.47 5.55 -0.71
C ARG A 25 17.57 6.31 0.02
N ASP A 26 17.20 7.09 1.04
CA ASP A 26 18.17 7.93 1.77
C ASP A 26 19.20 7.09 2.56
N ILE A 27 18.90 5.82 2.79
CA ILE A 27 19.77 4.87 3.50
C ILE A 27 20.28 3.72 2.60
N GLY A 28 20.17 3.88 1.27
CA GLY A 28 20.68 2.90 0.29
C GLY A 28 19.86 1.62 0.20
N MET A 29 18.57 1.68 0.56
CA MET A 29 17.63 0.57 0.47
C MET A 29 16.68 0.76 -0.73
N ASP A 30 17.23 1.04 -1.91
CA ASP A 30 16.49 1.32 -3.15
C ASP A 30 15.53 0.17 -3.51
N ALA A 31 15.95 -1.08 -3.33
CA ALA A 31 15.12 -2.25 -3.58
C ALA A 31 13.83 -2.30 -2.73
N VAL A 32 13.83 -1.68 -1.54
CA VAL A 32 12.62 -1.55 -0.70
C VAL A 32 11.80 -0.34 -1.11
N ALA A 33 12.44 0.77 -1.48
CA ALA A 33 11.77 1.98 -1.92
C ALA A 33 11.06 1.82 -3.27
N ASP A 34 11.57 0.94 -4.12
CA ASP A 34 11.10 0.71 -5.49
C ASP A 34 10.25 -0.57 -5.62
N ASP A 35 9.99 -1.28 -4.52
CA ASP A 35 9.06 -2.42 -4.50
C ASP A 35 7.64 -1.89 -4.81
N PRO A 36 6.99 -2.35 -5.88
CA PRO A 36 5.68 -1.83 -6.24
C PRO A 36 4.62 -2.25 -5.21
N PRO A 37 3.64 -1.39 -4.91
CA PRO A 37 2.50 -1.80 -4.10
C PRO A 37 1.71 -2.90 -4.82
N PHE A 38 0.96 -3.69 -4.07
CA PHE A 38 -0.03 -4.60 -4.65
C PHE A 38 -1.00 -3.84 -5.57
N THR A 39 -1.44 -4.50 -6.62
CA THR A 39 -2.45 -3.95 -7.55
C THR A 39 -3.80 -3.75 -6.85
N LEU A 40 -4.65 -2.90 -7.42
CA LEU A 40 -5.99 -2.69 -6.86
C LEU A 40 -6.84 -3.97 -6.87
N ASP A 41 -6.63 -4.86 -7.84
CA ASP A 41 -7.33 -6.14 -7.90
C ASP A 41 -6.87 -7.05 -6.75
N GLU A 42 -5.55 -7.18 -6.52
CA GLU A 42 -5.00 -7.93 -5.39
C GLU A 42 -5.48 -7.37 -4.04
N LEU A 43 -5.47 -6.04 -3.87
CA LEU A 43 -5.98 -5.39 -2.65
C LEU A 43 -7.49 -5.61 -2.47
N THR A 44 -8.25 -5.70 -3.56
CA THR A 44 -9.69 -5.98 -3.52
C THR A 44 -9.97 -7.39 -3.01
N GLU A 45 -9.12 -8.38 -3.34
CA GLU A 45 -9.25 -9.75 -2.82
C GLU A 45 -9.11 -9.80 -1.30
N TYR A 46 -8.21 -8.99 -0.71
CA TYR A 46 -8.05 -8.90 0.75
C TYR A 46 -9.27 -8.28 1.46
N LEU A 47 -9.96 -7.33 0.84
CA LEU A 47 -11.22 -6.78 1.38
C LEU A 47 -12.34 -7.83 1.44
N GLN A 48 -12.31 -8.85 0.58
CA GLN A 48 -13.33 -9.90 0.50
C GLN A 48 -13.08 -11.04 1.49
N LEU A 49 -11.86 -11.18 2.00
CA LEU A 49 -11.48 -12.20 2.98
C LEU A 49 -11.96 -11.90 4.42
N GLU A 50 -12.47 -10.69 4.67
CA GLU A 50 -13.16 -10.34 5.91
C GLU A 50 -14.66 -10.72 5.83
N CYS A 51 -14.96 -12.03 5.82
CA CYS A 51 -16.30 -12.59 6.05
C CYS A 51 -16.37 -13.39 7.36
#